data_AF-A0A5C6ZN37-F1
#
_entry.id   AF-A0A5C6ZN37-F1
#
_cell.length_a   1.000
_cell.length_b   1.000
_cell.length_c   1.000
_cell.angle_alpha   90.00
_cell.angle_beta   90.00
_cell.angle_gamma   90.00
#
_symmetry.space_group_name_H-M   'P 1'
#
loop_
_entity.id
_entity.type
_entity.pdbx_description
1 polymer ?
#
loop_
_entity_poly.entity_id
_entity_poly.type
_entity_poly.pdbx_seq_one_letter_code
_entity_poly.pdbx_strand_id
1 'polypeptide(L)'
;MKFTKYKRTQIAEMRPATKEEIELGRLIVTKTHSRKAISVSEADLQNGSPKSGDMIARNPKNHDDQWLVAKQYFEDNFESL
;
A
#
# COMPACT_ATOMS: atom_id res chain seq x y z
N MET A 1 18.38 13.62 -11.38
CA MET A 1 18.85 12.69 -10.33
C MET A 1 19.24 11.36 -10.98
N LYS A 2 20.29 10.69 -10.48
CA LYS A 2 20.63 9.32 -10.91
C LYS A 2 20.08 8.33 -9.87
N PHE A 3 19.34 7.33 -10.32
CA PHE A 3 18.81 6.28 -9.45
C PHE A 3 19.82 5.12 -9.35
N THR A 4 20.16 4.70 -8.14
CA THR A 4 20.94 3.48 -7.89
C THR A 4 19.99 2.30 -7.72
N LYS A 5 20.29 1.17 -8.37
CA LYS A 5 19.45 -0.03 -8.31
C LYS A 5 19.85 -0.92 -7.13
N TYR A 6 18.88 -1.34 -6.32
CA TYR A 6 19.08 -2.25 -5.19
C TYR A 6 18.12 -3.42 -5.29
N LYS A 7 18.54 -4.59 -4.79
CA LYS A 7 17.64 -5.74 -4.59
C LYS A 7 17.07 -5.69 -3.18
N ARG A 8 15.78 -5.99 -3.06
CA ARG A 8 15.13 -6.11 -1.75
C ARG A 8 15.57 -7.41 -1.09
N THR A 9 16.11 -7.32 0.13
CA THR A 9 16.62 -8.49 0.87
C THR A 9 15.54 -9.20 1.68
N GLN A 10 14.42 -8.53 1.93
CA GLN A 10 13.31 -9.04 2.74
C GLN A 10 12.12 -9.42 1.86
N ILE A 11 11.29 -10.35 2.36
CA ILE A 11 10.02 -10.73 1.74
C ILE A 11 9.02 -9.57 1.87
N ALA A 12 8.16 -9.40 0.86
CA ALA A 12 7.12 -8.38 0.88
C ALA A 12 5.92 -8.92 1.64
N GLU A 13 5.49 -8.20 2.66
CA GLU A 13 4.24 -8.53 3.36
C GLU A 13 3.16 -7.60 2.84
N MET A 14 2.16 -8.17 2.18
CA MET A 14 1.05 -7.44 1.62
C MET A 14 -0.26 -8.18 1.85
N ARG A 15 -1.36 -7.42 1.88
CA ARG A 15 -2.73 -7.96 1.85
C ARG A 15 -3.60 -7.16 0.90
N PRO A 16 -4.73 -7.70 0.42
CA PRO A 16 -5.70 -6.91 -0.31
C PRO A 16 -6.22 -5.73 0.51
N ALA A 17 -6.49 -4.60 -0.16
CA ALA A 17 -7.26 -3.51 0.40
C ALA A 17 -8.69 -3.98 0.71
N THR A 18 -9.17 -3.66 1.90
CA THR A 18 -10.53 -3.97 2.34
C THR A 18 -11.55 -3.01 1.71
N LYS A 19 -12.82 -3.42 1.68
CA LYS A 19 -13.91 -2.54 1.21
C LYS A 19 -14.01 -1.24 2.02
N GLU A 20 -13.85 -1.34 3.33
CA GLU A 20 -13.86 -0.17 4.22
C GLU A 20 -12.72 0.81 3.86
N GLU A 21 -11.52 0.30 3.57
CA GLU A 21 -10.40 1.14 3.11
C GLU A 21 -10.71 1.80 1.77
N ILE A 22 -11.24 1.04 0.80
CA ILE A 22 -11.63 1.57 -0.51
C ILE A 22 -12.68 2.69 -0.37
N GLU A 23 -13.69 2.50 0.48
CA GLU A 23 -14.76 3.48 0.72
C GLU A 23 -14.27 4.72 1.48
N LEU A 24 -13.37 4.55 2.45
CA LEU A 24 -12.80 5.66 3.22
C LEU A 24 -11.78 6.46 2.40
N GLY A 25 -11.10 5.84 1.44
CA GLY A 25 -10.11 6.50 0.60
C GLY A 25 -9.05 7.24 1.43
N ARG A 26 -8.95 8.56 1.25
CA ARG A 26 -8.02 9.42 1.99
C ARG A 26 -8.27 9.48 3.50
N LEU A 27 -9.48 9.10 3.98
CA LEU A 27 -9.81 9.06 5.42
C LEU A 27 -9.17 7.89 6.16
N ILE A 28 -8.62 6.88 5.46
CA ILE A 28 -7.83 5.81 6.09
C ILE A 28 -6.70 6.40 6.94
N VAL A 29 -6.14 7.53 6.52
CA VAL A 29 -5.00 8.19 7.17
C VAL A 29 -5.38 8.86 8.50
N THR A 30 -6.66 9.21 8.73
CA THR A 30 -6.97 10.30 9.68
C THR A 30 -8.12 10.06 10.65
N LYS A 31 -8.97 9.03 10.52
CA LYS A 31 -10.25 9.05 11.26
C LYS A 31 -10.36 8.29 12.58
N THR A 32 -9.35 7.59 13.07
CA THR A 32 -9.47 6.94 14.38
C THR A 32 -8.15 6.85 15.10
N HIS A 33 -8.11 7.28 16.36
CA HIS A 33 -6.97 7.19 17.29
C HIS A 33 -6.46 5.75 17.53
N SER A 34 -7.06 4.76 16.84
CA SER A 34 -6.85 3.33 16.96
C SER A 34 -6.69 2.62 15.59
N ARG A 35 -6.71 3.34 14.45
CA ARG A 35 -6.42 2.79 13.12
C ARG A 35 -5.11 3.36 12.58
N LYS A 36 -4.25 2.48 12.07
CA LYS A 36 -2.92 2.79 11.54
C LYS A 36 -3.07 3.50 10.18
N ALA A 37 -2.37 4.62 10.00
CA ALA A 37 -2.41 5.36 8.75
C ALA A 37 -1.78 4.56 7.60
N ILE A 38 -2.43 4.56 6.43
CA ILE A 38 -1.89 3.96 5.20
C ILE A 38 -1.44 5.09 4.28
N SER A 39 -0.16 5.10 3.92
CA SER A 39 0.38 6.07 2.99
C SER A 39 -0.16 5.82 1.57
N VAL A 40 -0.78 6.83 0.98
CA VAL A 40 -1.29 6.81 -0.41
C VAL A 40 -0.69 7.99 -1.14
N SER A 41 -0.11 7.76 -2.33
CA SER A 41 0.44 8.85 -3.13
C SER A 41 -0.67 9.65 -3.81
N GLU A 42 -0.41 10.92 -4.12
CA GLU A 42 -1.36 11.76 -4.85
C GLU A 42 -1.69 11.18 -6.24
N ALA A 43 -0.70 10.55 -6.90
CA ALA A 43 -0.91 9.90 -8.20
C ALA A 43 -1.86 8.70 -8.08
N ASP A 44 -1.74 7.91 -7.01
CA ASP A 44 -2.66 6.79 -6.77
C ASP A 44 -4.09 7.30 -6.51
N LEU A 45 -4.24 8.37 -5.72
CA LEU A 45 -5.54 9.02 -5.49
C LEU A 45 -6.17 9.50 -6.81
N GLN A 46 -5.39 10.15 -7.67
CA GLN A 46 -5.84 10.61 -8.99
C GLN A 46 -6.24 9.44 -9.91
N ASN A 47 -5.61 8.28 -9.75
CA ASN A 47 -5.94 7.05 -10.47
C ASN A 47 -7.11 6.27 -9.83
N GLY A 48 -7.81 6.87 -8.86
CA GLY A 48 -8.98 6.32 -8.21
C GLY A 48 -8.66 5.25 -7.16
N SER A 49 -7.42 5.18 -6.69
CA SER A 49 -7.05 4.30 -5.59
C SER A 49 -7.27 4.98 -4.21
N PRO A 50 -7.45 4.20 -3.12
CA PRO A 50 -7.56 2.74 -3.07
C PRO A 50 -8.79 2.21 -3.81
N LYS A 51 -8.59 1.14 -4.59
CA LYS A 51 -9.66 0.44 -5.32
C LYS A 51 -9.50 -1.08 -5.21
N SER A 52 -10.50 -1.80 -5.70
CA SER A 52 -10.51 -3.26 -5.66
C SER A 52 -9.27 -3.84 -6.37
N GLY A 53 -8.57 -4.75 -5.67
CA GLY A 53 -7.34 -5.39 -6.14
C GLY A 53 -6.07 -4.61 -5.81
N ASP A 54 -6.15 -3.38 -5.30
CA ASP A 54 -4.98 -2.76 -4.69
C ASP A 54 -4.57 -3.51 -3.43
N MET A 55 -3.30 -3.41 -3.10
CA MET A 55 -2.68 -4.08 -1.97
C MET A 55 -2.24 -3.06 -0.93
N ILE A 56 -2.23 -3.48 0.33
CA ILE A 56 -1.63 -2.76 1.44
C ILE A 56 -0.36 -3.50 1.84
N ALA A 57 0.78 -2.88 1.57
CA ALA A 57 2.07 -3.36 2.01
C ALA A 57 2.41 -2.78 3.39
N ARG A 58 3.24 -3.48 4.15
CA ARG A 58 3.72 -3.00 5.46
C ARG A 58 5.21 -3.24 5.66
N ASN A 59 5.79 -2.47 6.57
CA ASN A 59 7.14 -2.71 7.04
C ASN A 59 7.15 -3.87 8.05
N PRO A 60 7.90 -4.96 7.82
CA PRO A 60 7.93 -6.11 8.73
C PRO A 60 8.55 -5.80 10.09
N LYS A 61 9.33 -4.72 10.21
CA LYS A 61 9.88 -4.24 11.50
C LYS A 61 8.93 -3.27 12.21
N ASN A 62 8.00 -2.66 11.49
CA ASN A 62 7.04 -1.71 12.01
C ASN A 62 5.69 -1.90 11.30
N HIS A 63 4.82 -2.75 11.87
CA HIS A 63 3.52 -3.03 11.28
C HIS A 63 2.55 -1.84 11.30
N ASP A 64 2.91 -0.70 11.89
CA ASP A 64 2.15 0.55 11.80
C ASP A 64 2.44 1.31 10.50
N ASP A 65 3.63 1.10 9.92
CA ASP A 65 4.05 1.69 8.66
C ASP A 65 3.50 0.87 7.50
N GLN A 66 2.45 1.40 6.88
CA GLN A 66 1.70 0.79 5.79
C GLN A 66 1.60 1.74 4.60
N TRP A 67 1.62 1.18 3.39
CA TRP A 67 1.44 1.94 2.16
C TRP A 67 0.62 1.17 1.12
N LEU A 68 -0.09 1.92 0.30
CA LEU A 68 -0.81 1.38 -0.85
C LEU A 68 0.18 0.93 -1.92
N VAL A 69 -0.11 -0.22 -2.52
CA VAL A 69 0.51 -0.71 -3.75
C VAL A 69 -0.60 -0.94 -4.77
N ALA A 70 -0.54 -0.23 -5.89
CA ALA A 70 -1.52 -0.37 -6.96
C ALA A 70 -1.55 -1.80 -7.49
N LYS A 71 -2.75 -2.30 -7.82
CA LYS A 71 -2.95 -3.66 -8.35
C LYS A 71 -1.95 -4.05 -9.43
N GLN A 72 -1.80 -3.21 -10.46
CA GLN A 72 -0.92 -3.51 -11.60
C GLN A 72 0.54 -3.67 -11.16
N TYR A 73 1.02 -2.77 -10.30
CA TYR A 73 2.39 -2.87 -9.78
C TYR A 73 2.57 -4.15 -8.96
N PHE A 74 1.55 -4.56 -8.19
CA PHE A 74 1.60 -5.81 -7.47
C PHE A 74 1.73 -7.02 -8.41
N GLU A 75 0.85 -7.12 -9.41
CA GLU A 75 0.83 -8.22 -10.37
C GLU A 75 2.12 -8.30 -11.22
N ASP A 76 2.72 -7.16 -11.55
CA ASP A 76 3.94 -7.09 -12.36
C ASP A 76 5.23 -7.43 -11.58
N ASN A 77 5.22 -7.35 -10.23
CA ASN A 77 6.45 -7.37 -9.42
C ASN A 77 6.46 -8.41 -8.29
N PHE A 78 5.34 -9.08 -7.98
CA PHE A 78 5.25 -9.99 -6.86
C PHE A 78 4.58 -11.31 -7.23
N GLU A 79 5.07 -12.39 -6.64
CA GLU A 79 4.53 -13.74 -6.75
C GLU A 79 4.29 -14.29 -5.34
N SER A 80 3.32 -15.19 -5.19
CA SER A 80 3.09 -15.90 -3.94
C SER A 80 4.25 -16.88 -3.66
N LEU A 81 4.73 -16.90 -2.42
CA LEU A 81 5.68 -17.90 -1.94
C LEU A 81 5.00 -19.23 -1.62
#